data_AF-A0A556AZH1-F1
#
_entry.id   AF-A0A556AZH1-F1
#
_cell.length_a   1.000
_cell.length_b   1.000
_cell.length_c   1.000
_cell.angle_alpha   90.00
_cell.angle_beta   90.00
_cell.angle_gamma   90.00
#
_symmetry.space_group_name_H-M   'P 1'
#
loop_
_entity.id
_entity.type
_entity.pdbx_description
1 polymer ?
#
loop_
_entity_poly.entity_id
_entity_poly.type
_entity_poly.pdbx_seq_one_letter_code
_entity_poly.pdbx_strand_id
1 'polypeptide(L)'
;MTLGNYPDLALASARKLASSYRVQIDAGADPAAEKQAAKRAAQAEKSVAWLIDDYQTKILPGLSASTNRTYSRQRKRIRTQFGGRPAPSINGSDIATLLRRYQERGWREAESFWIVAKELFKHGPGQHVITTHPCTDIDLEAVIGKRPAPRKRLMLTNAELKHVMNPSMNRINQLAVWVLLATMVRSNEFVTALWANVHLDEETVDALGCALANTGVENRNGYGRAPDAAGGRLVPRTAAIGLELRVRCTCPHLQPPRVSARR
;
A
#
# COMPACT_ATOMS: atom_id res chain seq x y z
N MET A 1 -11.05 -25.69 31.85
CA MET A 1 -10.84 -24.41 32.57
C MET A 1 -9.55 -24.49 33.39
N THR A 2 -8.60 -23.58 33.17
CA THR A 2 -7.43 -23.44 34.07
C THR A 2 -7.77 -22.45 35.19
N LEU A 3 -7.48 -22.84 36.44
CA LEU A 3 -7.84 -22.07 37.65
C LEU A 3 -6.75 -21.06 38.04
N GLY A 4 -5.49 -21.32 37.70
CA GLY A 4 -4.32 -20.48 37.99
C GLY A 4 -3.02 -21.28 37.84
N ASN A 5 -1.88 -20.63 38.07
CA ASN A 5 -0.56 -21.27 38.09
C ASN A 5 -0.06 -21.38 39.54
N TYR A 6 0.71 -22.43 39.85
CA TYR A 6 1.39 -22.58 41.14
C TYR A 6 2.74 -21.84 41.08
N PRO A 7 3.18 -21.10 42.12
CA PRO A 7 2.66 -21.00 43.49
C PRO A 7 1.69 -19.83 43.75
N ASP A 8 1.35 -19.03 42.73
CA ASP A 8 0.49 -17.84 42.87
C ASP A 8 -0.91 -18.16 43.43
N LEU A 9 -1.37 -19.39 43.22
CA LEU A 9 -2.64 -19.88 43.73
C LEU A 9 -2.43 -21.06 44.68
N ALA A 10 -2.70 -20.82 45.97
CA ALA A 10 -2.57 -21.84 47.01
C ALA A 10 -3.54 -23.01 46.81
N LEU A 11 -3.10 -24.21 47.18
CA LEU A 11 -3.83 -25.46 46.94
C LEU A 11 -5.23 -25.47 47.60
N ALA A 12 -5.37 -24.80 48.75
CA ALA A 12 -6.64 -24.66 49.46
C ALA A 12 -7.65 -23.75 48.72
N SER A 13 -7.21 -22.63 48.14
CA SER A 13 -8.10 -21.74 47.37
C SER A 13 -8.50 -22.36 46.03
N ALA A 14 -7.60 -23.12 45.40
CA ALA A 14 -7.90 -23.87 44.17
C ALA A 14 -9.05 -24.87 44.37
N ARG A 15 -9.04 -25.61 45.49
CA ARG A 15 -10.10 -26.56 45.84
C ARG A 15 -11.46 -25.89 46.06
N LYS A 16 -11.48 -24.72 46.72
CA LYS A 16 -12.71 -23.94 46.92
C LYS A 16 -13.31 -23.46 45.59
N LEU A 17 -12.48 -22.91 44.70
CA LEU A 17 -12.90 -22.48 43.36
C LEU A 17 -13.38 -23.66 42.51
N ALA A 18 -12.70 -24.81 42.58
CA ALA A 18 -13.15 -26.02 41.87
C ALA A 18 -14.53 -26.51 42.36
N SER A 19 -14.76 -26.44 43.67
CA SER A 19 -16.06 -26.77 44.27
C SER A 19 -17.15 -25.82 43.81
N SER A 20 -16.90 -24.51 43.78
CA SER A 20 -17.90 -23.52 43.32
C SER A 20 -18.24 -23.68 41.84
N TYR A 21 -17.27 -23.97 40.98
CA TYR A 21 -17.53 -24.21 39.56
C TYR A 21 -18.30 -25.52 39.32
N ARG A 22 -18.11 -26.55 40.16
CA ARG A 22 -18.93 -27.78 40.11
C ARG A 22 -20.39 -27.51 40.43
N VAL A 23 -20.66 -26.73 41.47
CA VAL A 23 -22.03 -26.32 41.83
C VAL A 23 -22.70 -25.54 40.69
N GLN A 24 -21.95 -24.69 39.97
CA GLN A 24 -22.48 -23.97 38.81
C GLN A 24 -22.79 -24.91 37.63
N ILE A 25 -21.98 -25.94 37.40
CA ILE A 25 -22.22 -26.97 36.39
C ILE A 25 -23.44 -27.82 36.75
N ASP A 26 -23.58 -28.20 38.02
CA ASP A 26 -24.74 -28.96 38.51
C ASP A 26 -26.04 -28.16 38.39
N ALA A 27 -25.96 -26.82 38.50
CA ALA A 27 -27.06 -25.91 38.22
C ALA A 27 -27.34 -25.69 36.71
N GLY A 28 -26.60 -26.35 35.82
CA GLY A 28 -26.77 -26.30 34.37
C GLY A 28 -26.03 -25.16 33.65
N ALA A 29 -25.20 -24.37 34.36
CA ALA A 29 -24.39 -23.32 33.74
C ALA A 29 -23.01 -23.86 33.31
N ASP A 30 -22.49 -23.41 32.16
CA ASP A 30 -21.12 -23.73 31.73
C ASP A 30 -20.17 -22.57 32.06
N PRO A 31 -19.42 -22.63 33.18
CA PRO A 31 -18.54 -21.54 33.61
C PRO A 31 -17.33 -21.35 32.67
N ALA A 32 -16.96 -22.37 31.88
CA ALA A 32 -15.94 -22.21 30.86
C ALA A 32 -16.47 -21.38 29.70
N ALA A 33 -17.71 -21.63 29.28
CA ALA A 33 -18.39 -20.82 28.27
C ALA A 33 -18.57 -19.37 28.74
N GLU A 34 -18.93 -19.13 30.00
CA GLU A 34 -19.05 -17.78 30.58
C GLU A 34 -17.72 -17.03 30.62
N LYS A 35 -16.63 -17.67 31.08
CA LYS A 35 -15.30 -17.05 31.07
C LYS A 35 -14.84 -16.72 29.66
N GLN A 36 -15.18 -17.57 28.69
CA GLN A 36 -14.88 -17.34 27.29
C GLN A 36 -15.79 -16.28 26.66
N ALA A 37 -17.03 -16.14 27.13
CA ALA A 37 -17.94 -15.05 26.76
C ALA A 37 -17.45 -13.71 27.33
N ALA A 38 -17.01 -13.66 28.59
CA ALA A 38 -16.43 -12.47 29.20
C ALA A 38 -15.14 -12.03 28.49
N LYS A 39 -14.25 -12.97 28.12
CA LYS A 39 -13.06 -12.66 27.32
C LYS A 39 -13.43 -12.13 25.92
N ARG A 40 -14.48 -12.67 25.30
CA ARG A 40 -15.01 -12.17 24.03
C ARG A 40 -15.65 -10.79 24.17
N ALA A 41 -16.36 -10.51 25.27
CA ALA A 41 -16.94 -9.20 25.56
C ALA A 41 -15.85 -8.13 25.75
N ALA A 42 -14.78 -8.44 26.50
CA ALA A 42 -13.63 -7.54 26.65
C ALA A 42 -12.89 -7.29 25.33
N GLN A 43 -12.90 -8.26 24.40
CA GLN A 43 -12.39 -8.05 23.04
C GLN A 43 -13.35 -7.26 22.15
N ALA A 44 -14.66 -7.36 22.38
CA ALA A 44 -15.70 -6.59 21.69
C ALA A 44 -15.67 -5.09 22.06
N GLU A 45 -15.14 -4.74 23.23
CA GLU A 45 -14.94 -3.34 23.63
C GLU A 45 -13.77 -2.65 22.89
N LYS A 46 -12.97 -3.39 22.11
CA LYS A 46 -11.86 -2.79 21.38
C LYS A 46 -12.38 -1.79 20.35
N SER A 47 -11.80 -0.60 20.38
CA SER A 47 -12.15 0.49 19.47
C SER A 47 -11.61 0.26 18.06
N VAL A 48 -12.18 0.97 17.08
CA VAL A 48 -11.65 0.98 15.71
C VAL A 48 -10.23 1.57 15.68
N ALA A 49 -9.90 2.51 16.57
CA ALA A 49 -8.54 3.02 16.67
C ALA A 49 -7.53 1.91 17.00
N TRP A 50 -7.87 1.01 17.93
CA TRP A 50 -7.04 -0.15 18.25
C TRP A 50 -6.87 -1.06 17.03
N LEU A 51 -7.95 -1.33 16.29
CA LEU A 51 -7.88 -2.15 15.06
C LEU A 51 -6.96 -1.53 14.00
N ILE A 52 -6.98 -0.20 13.86
CA ILE A 52 -6.11 0.54 12.95
C ILE A 52 -4.64 0.45 13.38
N ASP A 53 -4.37 0.44 14.68
CA ASP A 53 -3.00 0.33 15.20
C ASP A 53 -2.46 -1.09 15.07
N ASP A 54 -3.29 -2.11 15.29
CA ASP A 54 -2.92 -3.51 15.05
C ASP A 54 -2.72 -3.81 13.54
N TYR A 55 -3.53 -3.22 12.68
CA TYR A 55 -3.34 -3.30 11.22
C TYR A 55 -2.01 -2.65 10.79
N GLN A 56 -1.60 -1.56 11.44
CA GLN A 56 -0.33 -0.89 11.16
C GLN A 56 0.87 -1.75 11.48
N THR A 57 0.85 -2.45 12.60
CA THR A 57 2.00 -3.24 13.06
C THR A 57 2.13 -4.52 12.26
N LYS A 58 1.01 -5.19 11.93
CA LYS A 58 1.03 -6.51 11.29
C LYS A 58 1.07 -6.47 9.77
N ILE A 59 0.31 -5.58 9.14
CA ILE A 59 0.08 -5.63 7.68
C ILE A 59 0.95 -4.62 6.93
N LEU A 60 1.04 -3.38 7.41
CA LEU A 60 1.75 -2.33 6.67
C LEU A 60 3.24 -2.59 6.38
N PRO A 61 4.03 -3.28 7.23
CA PRO A 61 5.42 -3.58 6.89
C PRO A 61 5.56 -4.47 5.65
N GLY A 62 4.57 -5.32 5.39
CA GLY A 62 4.52 -6.17 4.19
C GLY A 62 4.09 -5.45 2.92
N LEU A 63 3.51 -4.24 3.03
CA LEU A 63 3.03 -3.48 1.87
C LEU A 63 4.13 -2.58 1.28
N SER A 64 4.00 -2.28 -0.01
CA SER A 64 4.89 -1.30 -0.66
C SER A 64 4.69 0.11 -0.09
N ALA A 65 5.77 0.89 -0.04
CA ALA A 65 5.75 2.24 0.53
C ALA A 65 4.75 3.17 -0.18
N SER A 66 4.57 3.02 -1.51
CA SER A 66 3.59 3.79 -2.30
C SER A 66 2.15 3.48 -1.89
N THR A 67 1.84 2.20 -1.66
CA THR A 67 0.52 1.76 -1.20
C THR A 67 0.24 2.27 0.21
N ASN A 68 1.22 2.13 1.11
CA ASN A 68 1.09 2.62 2.49
C ASN A 68 0.84 4.14 2.53
N ARG A 69 1.54 4.93 1.70
CA ARG A 69 1.32 6.38 1.57
C ARG A 69 -0.11 6.69 1.13
N THR A 70 -0.63 5.96 0.12
CA THR A 70 -2.01 6.12 -0.35
C THR A 70 -3.01 5.78 0.75
N TYR A 71 -2.78 4.69 1.47
CA TYR A 71 -3.66 4.21 2.54
C TYR A 71 -3.61 5.13 3.76
N SER A 72 -2.49 5.80 4.02
CA SER A 72 -2.31 6.66 5.20
C SER A 72 -3.36 7.76 5.30
N ARG A 73 -3.71 8.41 4.18
CA ARG A 73 -4.70 9.49 4.13
C ARG A 73 -6.09 8.97 4.49
N GLN A 74 -6.49 7.84 3.93
CA GLN A 74 -7.82 7.27 4.18
C GLN A 74 -7.90 6.64 5.57
N ARG A 75 -6.84 5.97 6.05
CA ARG A 75 -6.76 5.46 7.42
C ARG A 75 -6.90 6.56 8.47
N LYS A 76 -6.23 7.71 8.28
CA LYS A 76 -6.41 8.87 9.17
C LYS A 76 -7.87 9.31 9.23
N ARG A 77 -8.57 9.35 8.10
CA ARG A 77 -9.99 9.69 8.04
C ARG A 77 -10.88 8.67 8.74
N ILE A 78 -10.65 7.38 8.52
CA ILE A 78 -11.35 6.30 9.22
C ILE A 78 -11.14 6.44 10.72
N ARG A 79 -9.90 6.72 11.17
CA ARG A 79 -9.60 6.98 12.58
C ARG A 79 -10.35 8.19 13.12
N THR A 80 -10.44 9.29 12.38
CA THR A 80 -11.19 10.48 12.81
C THR A 80 -12.69 10.23 12.93
N GLN A 81 -13.30 9.44 12.03
CA GLN A 81 -14.75 9.20 12.03
C GLN A 81 -15.16 8.08 13.00
N PHE A 82 -14.40 6.99 13.05
CA PHE A 82 -14.78 5.79 13.80
C PHE A 82 -13.88 5.46 14.98
N GLY A 83 -12.76 6.15 15.16
CA GLY A 83 -11.71 5.75 16.11
C GLY A 83 -12.18 5.57 17.55
N GLY A 84 -13.13 6.39 18.01
CA GLY A 84 -13.71 6.31 19.35
C GLY A 84 -14.84 5.28 19.51
N ARG A 85 -15.35 4.70 18.41
CA ARG A 85 -16.45 3.73 18.45
C ARG A 85 -15.91 2.32 18.62
N PRO A 86 -16.63 1.42 19.31
CA PRO A 86 -16.27 0.02 19.37
C PRO A 86 -16.39 -0.61 17.99
N ALA A 87 -15.38 -1.39 17.60
CA ALA A 87 -15.31 -2.03 16.29
C ALA A 87 -16.54 -2.89 15.92
N PRO A 88 -17.14 -3.69 16.83
CA PRO A 88 -18.34 -4.46 16.50
C PRO A 88 -19.63 -3.64 16.39
N SER A 89 -19.64 -2.38 16.85
CA SER A 89 -20.80 -1.49 16.67
C SER A 89 -20.93 -0.90 15.27
N ILE A 90 -19.87 -1.02 14.45
CA ILE A 90 -19.86 -0.44 13.11
C ILE A 90 -20.67 -1.32 12.17
N ASN A 91 -21.76 -0.76 11.67
CA ASN A 91 -22.62 -1.41 10.69
C ASN A 91 -22.32 -0.95 9.27
N GLY A 92 -22.75 -1.73 8.27
CA GLY A 92 -22.59 -1.36 6.86
C GLY A 92 -23.30 -0.04 6.50
N SER A 93 -24.40 0.29 7.19
CA SER A 93 -25.12 1.57 7.06
C SER A 93 -24.25 2.79 7.37
N ASP A 94 -23.39 2.68 8.39
CA ASP A 94 -22.50 3.77 8.82
C ASP A 94 -21.44 4.04 7.73
N ILE A 95 -20.93 2.95 7.14
CA ILE A 95 -19.95 3.02 6.05
C ILE A 95 -20.59 3.59 4.79
N ALA A 96 -21.79 3.14 4.43
CA ALA A 96 -22.54 3.68 3.29
C ALA A 96 -22.84 5.18 3.44
N THR A 97 -23.16 5.63 4.65
CA THR A 97 -23.38 7.06 4.95
C THR A 97 -22.11 7.89 4.75
N LEU A 98 -20.96 7.39 5.22
CA LEU A 98 -19.69 8.07 4.97
C LEU A 98 -19.28 8.04 3.49
N LEU A 99 -19.56 6.94 2.76
CA LEU A 99 -19.28 6.84 1.34
C LEU A 99 -20.04 7.92 0.54
N ARG A 100 -21.32 8.13 0.85
CA ARG A 100 -22.11 9.23 0.28
C ARG A 100 -21.52 10.61 0.58
N ARG A 101 -21.01 10.83 1.80
CA ARG A 101 -20.32 12.09 2.14
C ARG A 101 -19.02 12.28 1.36
N TYR A 102 -18.26 11.21 1.13
CA TYR A 102 -17.01 11.30 0.36
C TYR A 102 -17.24 11.42 -1.14
N GLN A 103 -18.39 10.98 -1.65
CA GLN A 103 -18.78 11.16 -3.05
C GLN A 103 -18.75 12.63 -3.48
N GLU A 104 -19.14 13.57 -2.61
CA GLU A 104 -19.11 15.01 -2.87
C GLU A 104 -17.70 15.50 -3.27
N ARG A 105 -16.65 14.79 -2.83
CA ARG A 105 -15.24 15.10 -3.18
C ARG A 105 -14.78 14.42 -4.47
N GLY A 106 -15.54 13.47 -4.99
CA GLY A 106 -15.28 12.77 -6.24
C GLY A 106 -15.26 11.24 -6.10
N TRP A 107 -15.61 10.58 -7.20
CA TRP A 107 -15.74 9.12 -7.30
C TRP A 107 -14.50 8.36 -6.81
N ARG A 108 -13.31 8.75 -7.29
CA ARG A 108 -12.02 8.10 -6.97
C ARG A 108 -11.66 8.20 -5.49
N GLU A 109 -12.10 9.27 -4.83
CA GLU A 109 -11.82 9.48 -3.42
C GLU A 109 -12.68 8.55 -2.56
N ALA A 110 -13.97 8.40 -2.91
CA ALA A 110 -14.87 7.45 -2.26
C ALA A 110 -14.44 5.99 -2.51
N GLU A 111 -14.04 5.65 -3.74
CA GLU A 111 -13.46 4.34 -4.10
C GLU A 111 -12.21 4.04 -3.24
N SER A 112 -11.29 5.01 -3.12
CA SER A 112 -10.08 4.84 -2.31
C SER A 112 -10.41 4.64 -0.83
N PHE A 113 -11.39 5.38 -0.29
CA PHE A 113 -11.85 5.19 1.09
C PHE A 113 -12.46 3.79 1.28
N TRP A 114 -13.32 3.35 0.36
CA TRP A 114 -13.96 2.04 0.41
C TRP A 114 -12.94 0.89 0.40
N ILE A 115 -11.95 0.93 -0.50
CA ILE A 115 -10.89 -0.08 -0.58
C ILE A 115 -10.13 -0.19 0.75
N VAL A 116 -9.75 0.94 1.33
CA VAL A 116 -9.00 0.97 2.59
C VAL A 116 -9.86 0.51 3.76
N ALA A 117 -11.14 0.89 3.81
CA ALA A 117 -12.07 0.43 4.82
C ALA A 117 -12.28 -1.10 4.74
N LYS A 118 -12.45 -1.65 3.54
CA LYS A 118 -12.60 -3.09 3.30
C LYS A 118 -11.35 -3.84 3.77
N GLU A 119 -10.16 -3.36 3.43
CA GLU A 119 -8.92 -4.03 3.84
C GLU A 119 -8.71 -3.95 5.37
N LEU A 120 -9.03 -2.82 5.99
CA LEU A 120 -8.95 -2.65 7.44
C LEU A 120 -9.91 -3.59 8.18
N PHE A 121 -11.19 -3.60 7.79
CA PHE A 121 -12.20 -4.41 8.46
C PHE A 121 -12.03 -5.90 8.17
N LYS A 122 -11.38 -6.28 7.06
CA LYS A 122 -11.04 -7.68 6.74
C LYS A 122 -10.04 -8.26 7.76
N HIS A 123 -9.21 -7.42 8.36
CA HIS A 123 -8.30 -7.82 9.44
C HIS A 123 -9.02 -8.11 10.76
N GLY A 124 -10.20 -7.50 10.98
CA GLY A 124 -10.97 -7.60 12.24
C GLY A 124 -11.35 -9.03 12.65
N PRO A 125 -11.95 -9.85 11.76
CA PRO A 125 -12.26 -11.25 12.05
C PRO A 125 -11.06 -12.09 12.45
N GLY A 126 -9.90 -11.87 11.82
CA GLY A 126 -8.66 -12.57 12.16
C GLY A 126 -8.12 -12.24 13.57
N GLN A 127 -8.55 -11.13 14.17
CA GLN A 127 -8.19 -10.73 15.53
C GLN A 127 -9.32 -10.99 16.55
N HIS A 128 -10.41 -11.64 16.14
CA HIS A 128 -11.62 -11.87 16.94
C HIS A 128 -12.24 -10.60 17.56
N VAL A 129 -12.02 -9.44 16.93
CA VAL A 129 -12.60 -8.16 17.37
C VAL A 129 -13.98 -7.93 16.74
N ILE A 130 -14.15 -8.41 15.51
CA ILE A 130 -15.37 -8.25 14.72
C ILE A 130 -15.80 -9.66 14.29
N THR A 131 -17.08 -9.98 14.47
CA THR A 131 -17.63 -11.28 14.05
C THR A 131 -17.84 -11.32 12.53
N THR A 132 -18.44 -10.26 11.99
CA THR A 132 -18.81 -10.17 10.57
C THR A 132 -18.27 -8.89 9.97
N HIS A 133 -17.62 -9.00 8.81
CA HIS A 133 -17.07 -7.84 8.12
C HIS A 133 -18.19 -6.89 7.64
N PRO A 134 -18.22 -5.60 8.05
CA PRO A 134 -19.33 -4.68 7.77
C PRO A 134 -19.42 -4.20 6.32
N CYS A 135 -18.35 -4.27 5.53
CA CYS A 135 -18.36 -3.86 4.12
C CYS A 135 -18.55 -5.03 3.14
N THR A 136 -19.04 -6.19 3.59
CA THR A 136 -19.15 -7.39 2.73
C THR A 136 -20.22 -7.21 1.66
N ASP A 137 -21.38 -6.68 2.06
CA ASP A 137 -22.56 -6.54 1.20
C ASP A 137 -22.71 -5.14 0.59
N ILE A 138 -21.65 -4.31 0.67
CA ILE A 138 -21.68 -2.94 0.18
C ILE A 138 -21.11 -2.90 -1.23
N ASP A 139 -21.99 -2.77 -2.21
CA ASP A 139 -21.63 -2.44 -3.58
C ASP A 139 -21.48 -0.94 -3.75
N LEU A 140 -20.28 -0.50 -4.15
CA LEU A 140 -19.97 0.92 -4.33
C LEU A 140 -20.89 1.59 -5.36
N GLU A 141 -21.22 0.87 -6.43
CA GLU A 141 -22.12 1.38 -7.48
C GLU A 141 -23.56 1.53 -7.00
N ALA A 142 -24.02 0.65 -6.10
CA ALA A 142 -25.36 0.75 -5.52
C ALA A 142 -25.47 1.95 -4.55
N VAL A 143 -24.38 2.32 -3.89
CA VAL A 143 -24.36 3.45 -2.93
C VAL A 143 -24.19 4.80 -3.61
N ILE A 144 -23.31 4.89 -4.60
CA ILE A 144 -22.80 6.16 -5.17
C ILE A 144 -23.30 6.39 -6.61
N GLY A 145 -23.71 5.33 -7.32
CA GLY A 145 -24.08 5.36 -8.74
C GLY A 145 -22.99 4.76 -9.64
N LYS A 146 -23.12 4.89 -10.97
CA LYS A 146 -22.11 4.33 -11.89
C LYS A 146 -20.83 5.18 -11.90
N ARG A 147 -19.69 4.50 -12.01
CA ARG A 147 -18.39 5.16 -12.20
C ARG A 147 -18.42 6.07 -13.45
N PRO A 148 -18.03 7.36 -13.34
CA PRO A 148 -17.94 8.22 -14.51
C PRO A 148 -16.90 7.66 -15.48
N ALA A 149 -17.16 7.83 -16.78
CA ALA A 149 -16.28 7.32 -17.83
C ALA A 149 -14.83 7.80 -17.58
N PRO A 150 -13.84 6.89 -17.66
CA PRO A 150 -12.46 7.27 -17.47
C PRO A 150 -12.05 8.34 -18.48
N ARG A 151 -11.30 9.35 -18.03
CA ARG A 151 -10.75 10.37 -18.92
C ARG A 151 -9.92 9.68 -20.00
N LYS A 152 -10.29 9.90 -21.26
CA LYS A 152 -9.51 9.41 -22.40
C LYS A 152 -8.12 10.05 -22.34
N ARG A 153 -7.08 9.22 -22.26
CA ARG A 153 -5.69 9.68 -22.41
C ARG A 153 -5.42 9.78 -23.90
N LEU A 154 -5.35 11.00 -24.41
CA LEU A 154 -5.06 11.24 -25.82
C LEU A 154 -3.56 10.99 -26.06
N MET A 155 -3.27 10.29 -27.14
CA MET A 155 -1.90 10.19 -27.64
C MET A 155 -1.55 11.52 -28.31
N LEU A 156 -0.33 12.01 -28.09
CA LEU A 156 0.14 13.20 -28.78
C LEU A 156 0.29 12.89 -30.26
N THR A 157 -0.20 13.79 -31.10
CA THR A 157 0.04 13.75 -32.54
C THR A 157 1.47 14.19 -32.86
N ASN A 158 1.97 13.87 -34.07
CA ASN A 158 3.30 14.32 -34.51
C ASN A 158 3.45 15.86 -34.51
N ALA A 159 2.37 16.60 -34.75
CA ALA A 159 2.37 18.06 -34.68
C ALA A 159 2.52 18.56 -33.24
N GLU A 160 1.73 18.01 -32.31
CA GLU A 160 1.80 18.34 -30.89
C GLU A 160 3.14 17.93 -30.28
N LEU A 161 3.71 16.80 -30.72
CA LEU A 161 5.01 16.34 -30.26
C LEU A 161 6.11 17.36 -30.58
N LYS A 162 6.10 17.97 -31.77
CA LYS A 162 7.05 19.03 -32.13
C LYS A 162 6.94 20.23 -31.19
N HIS A 163 5.73 20.59 -30.76
CA HIS A 163 5.51 21.65 -29.78
C HIS A 163 6.03 21.26 -28.38
N VAL A 164 5.83 20.01 -27.96
CA VAL A 164 6.32 19.49 -26.68
C VAL A 164 7.84 19.31 -26.65
N MET A 165 8.49 19.12 -27.80
CA MET A 165 9.95 19.04 -27.90
C MET A 165 10.63 20.41 -27.88
N ASN A 166 9.94 21.48 -28.30
CA ASN A 166 10.47 22.85 -28.34
C ASN A 166 9.68 23.90 -27.51
N PRO A 167 9.29 23.62 -26.25
CA PRO A 167 8.64 24.60 -25.41
C PRO A 167 9.66 25.61 -24.85
N SER A 168 9.17 26.82 -24.52
CA SER A 168 9.93 27.79 -23.74
C SER A 168 10.09 27.29 -22.30
N MET A 169 11.14 26.50 -22.05
CA MET A 169 11.49 25.97 -20.74
C MET A 169 13.01 25.92 -20.55
N ASN A 170 13.44 25.70 -19.30
CA ASN A 170 14.85 25.49 -19.00
C ASN A 170 15.41 24.33 -19.85
N ARG A 171 16.62 24.53 -20.40
CA ARG A 171 17.33 23.54 -21.23
C ARG A 171 17.43 22.17 -20.55
N ILE A 172 17.63 22.12 -19.24
CA ILE A 172 17.68 20.85 -18.49
C ILE A 172 16.36 20.08 -18.60
N ASN A 173 15.23 20.76 -18.43
CA ASN A 173 13.91 20.14 -18.53
C ASN A 173 13.61 19.72 -19.98
N GLN A 174 14.05 20.51 -20.96
CA GLN A 174 13.89 20.16 -22.36
C GLN A 174 14.66 18.87 -22.71
N LEU A 175 15.91 18.75 -22.27
CA LEU A 175 16.72 17.54 -22.45
C LEU A 175 16.10 16.34 -21.72
N ALA A 176 15.56 16.54 -20.51
CA ALA A 176 14.85 15.48 -19.78
C ALA A 176 13.65 14.94 -20.55
N VAL A 177 12.84 15.82 -21.16
CA VAL A 177 11.70 15.41 -22.01
C VAL A 177 12.19 14.63 -23.24
N TRP A 178 13.29 15.06 -23.87
CA TRP A 178 13.85 14.36 -25.02
C TRP A 178 14.33 12.95 -24.65
N VAL A 179 15.04 12.80 -23.52
CA VAL A 179 15.49 11.49 -23.06
C VAL A 179 14.31 10.60 -22.68
N LEU A 180 13.28 11.13 -22.01
CA LEU A 180 12.05 10.39 -21.69
C LEU A 180 11.34 9.87 -22.96
N LEU A 181 11.25 10.70 -24.00
CA LEU A 181 10.64 10.30 -25.27
C LEU A 181 11.48 9.30 -26.06
N ALA A 182 12.81 9.41 -26.00
CA ALA A 182 13.73 8.51 -26.70
C ALA A 182 13.81 7.12 -26.03
N THR A 183 13.79 7.09 -24.69
CA THR A 183 13.93 5.85 -23.89
C THR A 183 12.60 5.22 -23.50
N MET A 184 11.50 5.98 -23.58
CA MET A 184 10.14 5.54 -23.22
C MET A 184 10.01 4.98 -21.79
N VAL A 185 10.89 5.41 -20.88
CA VAL A 185 10.83 5.02 -19.46
C VAL A 185 9.83 5.89 -18.69
N ARG A 186 9.39 5.43 -17.51
CA ARG A 186 8.49 6.23 -16.67
C ARG A 186 9.22 7.45 -16.11
N SER A 187 8.48 8.54 -15.92
CA SER A 187 9.04 9.78 -15.35
C SER A 187 9.72 9.56 -13.99
N ASN A 188 9.12 8.75 -13.11
CA ASN A 188 9.71 8.45 -11.81
C ASN A 188 10.99 7.61 -11.94
N GLU A 189 11.07 6.70 -12.91
CA GLU A 189 12.27 5.90 -13.14
C GLU A 189 13.40 6.84 -13.58
N PHE A 190 13.16 7.67 -14.59
CA PHE A 190 14.12 8.65 -15.10
C PHE A 190 14.68 9.61 -14.03
N VAL A 191 13.81 10.18 -13.18
CA VAL A 191 14.26 11.13 -12.14
C VAL A 191 15.11 10.44 -11.07
N THR A 192 14.97 9.13 -10.89
CA THR A 192 15.77 8.34 -9.94
C THR A 192 17.00 7.68 -10.57
N ALA A 193 17.26 7.94 -11.86
CA ALA A 193 18.41 7.40 -12.57
C ALA A 193 19.72 7.92 -11.98
N LEU A 194 20.68 7.02 -11.83
CA LEU A 194 22.06 7.37 -11.50
C LEU A 194 22.91 7.31 -12.77
N TRP A 195 23.97 8.12 -12.83
CA TRP A 195 24.95 8.07 -13.92
C TRP A 195 25.59 6.69 -14.10
N ALA A 196 25.68 5.90 -13.02
CA ALA A 196 26.17 4.52 -13.06
C ALA A 196 25.30 3.57 -13.90
N ASN A 197 24.04 3.95 -14.20
CA ASN A 197 23.14 3.16 -15.03
C ASN A 197 23.27 3.49 -16.52
N VAL A 198 24.13 4.46 -16.89
CA VAL A 198 24.28 4.95 -18.26
C VAL A 198 25.66 4.57 -18.77
N HIS A 199 25.71 3.65 -19.73
CA HIS A 199 26.94 3.14 -20.33
C HIS A 199 27.07 3.70 -21.75
N LEU A 200 27.60 4.92 -21.85
CA LEU A 200 27.71 5.64 -23.13
C LEU A 200 28.60 4.90 -24.15
N ASP A 201 29.62 4.19 -23.68
CA ASP A 201 30.56 3.45 -24.54
C ASP A 201 29.90 2.22 -25.19
N GLU A 202 28.94 1.62 -24.50
CA GLU A 202 28.20 0.45 -24.97
C GLU A 202 26.90 0.85 -25.70
N GLU A 203 26.57 2.15 -25.70
CA GLU A 203 25.26 2.69 -26.14
C GLU A 203 24.07 2.04 -25.39
N THR A 204 24.31 1.54 -24.17
CA THR A 204 23.30 0.84 -23.35
C THR A 204 22.94 1.64 -22.11
N VAL A 205 21.72 1.41 -21.64
CA VAL A 205 21.21 2.02 -20.41
C VAL A 205 20.53 0.92 -19.60
N ASP A 206 21.08 0.64 -18.41
CA ASP A 206 20.45 -0.25 -17.46
C ASP A 206 19.20 0.41 -16.90
N ALA A 207 18.11 -0.36 -16.78
CA ALA A 207 16.77 0.11 -16.43
C ALA A 207 16.78 1.35 -15.50
N LEU A 208 16.51 2.53 -16.08
CA LEU A 208 16.80 3.87 -15.54
C LEU A 208 16.24 4.19 -14.14
N GLY A 209 15.51 3.30 -13.47
CA GLY A 209 15.11 3.50 -12.08
C GLY A 209 14.78 2.22 -11.32
N CYS A 210 15.16 1.04 -11.83
CA CYS A 210 14.97 -0.21 -11.08
C CYS A 210 16.05 -0.46 -10.02
N ALA A 211 17.18 0.26 -10.08
CA ALA A 211 18.32 0.03 -9.20
C ALA A 211 18.07 0.40 -7.72
N LEU A 212 17.11 1.26 -7.40
CA LEU A 212 16.80 1.62 -6.00
C LEU A 212 16.16 0.48 -5.19
N ALA A 213 15.74 -0.62 -5.84
CA ALA A 213 15.38 -1.82 -5.09
C ALA A 213 16.60 -2.49 -4.42
N ASN A 214 17.82 -2.26 -4.93
CA ASN A 214 19.04 -2.96 -4.50
C ASN A 214 20.18 -2.05 -4.01
N THR A 215 20.13 -0.73 -4.20
CA THR A 215 21.29 0.15 -3.90
C THR A 215 21.26 0.85 -2.54
N GLY A 216 20.23 0.68 -1.71
CA GLY A 216 20.21 1.24 -0.34
C GLY A 216 20.33 2.77 -0.26
N VAL A 217 20.22 3.50 -1.37
CA VAL A 217 20.28 4.96 -1.39
C VAL A 217 18.89 5.51 -1.05
N GLU A 218 18.73 6.10 0.13
CA GLU A 218 17.52 6.83 0.48
C GLU A 218 17.34 8.05 -0.44
N ASN A 219 16.19 8.10 -1.12
CA ASN A 219 15.77 9.29 -1.85
C ASN A 219 15.52 10.45 -0.85
N ARG A 220 16.01 11.67 -1.15
CA ARG A 220 15.69 12.92 -0.40
C ARG A 220 14.17 13.19 -0.23
N ASN A 221 13.31 12.53 -1.02
CA ASN A 221 11.85 12.58 -0.94
C ASN A 221 11.23 11.48 -0.04
N GLY A 222 12.02 10.75 0.74
CA GLY A 222 11.53 9.74 1.70
C GLY A 222 10.99 8.47 1.03
N TYR A 223 11.62 8.04 -0.06
CA TYR A 223 11.34 6.77 -0.74
C TYR A 223 12.57 5.86 -0.64
N GLY A 224 12.53 4.93 0.31
CA GLY A 224 13.52 3.87 0.46
C GLY A 224 12.96 2.81 1.40
N ARG A 225 13.04 1.53 1.01
CA ARG A 225 12.94 0.40 1.93
C ARG A 225 14.38 0.03 2.28
N ALA A 226 14.68 -0.21 3.55
CA ALA A 226 16.00 -0.72 3.95
C ALA A 226 16.28 -2.05 3.21
N PRO A 227 17.52 -2.30 2.78
CA PRO A 227 17.86 -3.53 2.07
C PRO A 227 17.74 -4.74 3.01
N ASP A 228 16.97 -5.74 2.59
CA ASP A 228 16.95 -7.06 3.23
C ASP A 228 18.28 -7.77 2.87
N ALA A 229 18.96 -8.32 3.88
CA ALA A 229 20.29 -8.91 3.80
C ALA A 229 20.30 -10.28 3.09
N ALA A 230 19.95 -10.32 1.81
CA ALA A 230 20.14 -11.50 0.96
C ALA A 230 20.47 -11.06 -0.47
N GLY A 231 21.75 -11.09 -0.80
CA GLY A 231 22.27 -10.89 -2.15
C GLY A 231 21.81 -11.99 -3.10
N GLY A 232 20.59 -11.86 -3.61
CA GLY A 232 20.03 -12.70 -4.67
C GLY A 232 20.00 -11.92 -5.98
N ARG A 233 20.83 -12.30 -6.94
CA ARG A 233 20.81 -11.78 -8.31
C ARG A 233 19.48 -12.17 -8.97
N LEU A 234 18.46 -11.32 -8.89
CA LEU A 234 17.20 -11.53 -9.60
C LEU A 234 17.39 -11.12 -11.06
N VAL A 235 17.59 -12.13 -11.91
CA VAL A 235 17.51 -11.97 -13.37
C VAL A 235 16.07 -11.55 -13.70
N PRO A 236 15.84 -10.41 -14.37
CA PRO A 236 14.50 -10.01 -14.75
C PRO A 236 13.93 -11.03 -15.73
N ARG A 237 12.68 -11.44 -15.48
CA ARG A 237 11.89 -12.39 -16.26
C ARG A 237 11.39 -11.79 -17.58
N THR A 238 12.23 -11.01 -18.26
CA THR A 238 11.98 -10.37 -19.57
C THR A 238 12.74 -11.03 -20.72
N ALA A 239 13.39 -12.18 -20.49
CA ALA A 239 14.02 -12.99 -21.52
C ALA A 239 13.07 -13.55 -22.62
N ALA A 240 11.80 -13.13 -22.67
CA ALA A 240 10.83 -13.59 -23.66
C ALA A 240 10.50 -12.57 -24.77
N ILE A 241 11.04 -11.35 -24.74
CA ILE A 241 10.85 -10.40 -25.85
C ILE A 241 12.21 -9.80 -26.19
N GLY A 242 12.92 -10.46 -27.11
CA GLY A 242 14.17 -9.99 -27.69
C GLY A 242 13.93 -8.73 -28.53
N LEU A 243 13.93 -7.57 -27.89
CA LEU A 243 14.09 -6.28 -28.54
C LEU A 243 15.31 -5.59 -27.91
N GLU A 244 16.50 -5.89 -28.43
CA GLU A 244 17.63 -4.97 -28.33
C GLU A 244 17.28 -3.71 -29.12
N LEU A 245 16.74 -2.70 -28.43
CA LEU A 245 16.53 -1.38 -29.01
C LEU A 245 17.88 -0.67 -29.12
N ARG A 246 18.64 -0.99 -30.18
CA ARG A 246 19.76 -0.15 -30.64
C ARG A 246 19.19 1.14 -31.21
N VAL A 247 19.13 2.19 -30.39
CA VAL A 247 18.76 3.54 -30.86
C VAL A 247 19.99 4.16 -31.54
N ARG A 248 20.19 3.85 -32.84
CA ARG A 248 21.16 4.60 -33.66
C ARG A 248 20.62 6.01 -33.90
N CYS A 249 21.22 7.00 -33.25
CA CYS A 249 20.93 8.41 -33.49
C CYS A 249 21.57 8.84 -34.83
N THR A 250 20.77 9.01 -35.88
CA THR A 250 21.23 9.33 -37.25
C THR A 250 21.34 10.82 -37.56
N CYS A 251 21.27 11.70 -36.54
CA CYS A 251 21.32 13.15 -36.74
C CYS A 251 22.75 13.69 -36.95
N PRO A 252 23.07 14.37 -38.07
CA PRO A 252 24.42 14.85 -38.38
C PRO A 252 24.98 15.91 -37.41
N HIS A 253 24.13 16.58 -36.64
CA HIS A 253 24.53 17.71 -35.78
C HIS A 253 25.08 17.33 -34.39
N LEU A 254 25.07 16.04 -34.02
CA LEU A 254 25.60 15.56 -32.74
C LEU A 254 26.89 14.72 -32.86
N GLN A 255 27.54 14.70 -34.02
CA GLN A 255 28.85 14.04 -34.13
C GLN A 255 29.92 14.86 -33.38
N PRO A 256 30.68 14.25 -32.45
CA PRO A 256 31.78 14.95 -31.79
C PRO A 256 32.87 15.33 -32.82
N PRO A 257 33.56 16.47 -32.64
CA PRO A 257 34.59 16.90 -33.59
C PRO A 257 35.71 15.85 -33.65
N ARG A 258 36.05 15.41 -34.86
CA ARG A 258 37.21 14.53 -35.12
C ARG A 258 38.48 15.29 -34.76
N VAL A 259 39.05 15.01 -33.59
CA VAL A 259 40.40 15.46 -33.22
C VAL A 259 41.38 14.70 -34.09
N SER A 260 41.94 15.35 -35.12
CA SER A 260 43.05 14.82 -35.90
C SER A 260 44.32 14.93 -35.07
N ALA A 261 44.82 13.81 -34.53
CA ALA A 261 46.17 13.74 -33.98
C ALA A 261 47.18 13.87 -35.13
N ARG A 262 47.83 15.03 -35.25
CA ARG A 262 49.13 15.13 -35.93
C ARG A 262 50.20 14.74 -34.92
N ARG A 263 51.14 13.92 -35.38
CA ARG A 263 52.32 13.44 -34.65
C ARG A 263 53.20 14.57 -34.18
#